data_AF-A0A4U7EEH2-F1
#
_entry.id   AF-A0A4U7EEH2-F1
#
_cell.length_a   1.000
_cell.length_b   1.000
_cell.length_c   1.000
_cell.angle_alpha   90.00
_cell.angle_beta   90.00
_cell.angle_gamma   90.00
#
_symmetry.space_group_name_H-M   'P 1'
#
loop_
_entity.id
_entity.type
_entity.pdbx_description
1 polymer ?
#
loop_
_entity_poly.entity_id
_entity_poly.type
_entity_poly.pdbx_seq_one_letter_code
_entity_poly.pdbx_strand_id
1 'polypeptide(L)' 'VLVADRDWRGPARDAGWTVDAAFERRVHRSLTRHVLVLRHEEAAGRTGDPSVPADRE' A
#
# COMPACT_ATOMS: atom_id res chain seq x y z
N VAL A 1 -4.01 0.57 -0.20
CA VAL A 1 -4.56 1.12 -1.46
C VAL A 1 -4.56 2.64 -1.36
N LEU A 2 -4.08 3.34 -2.37
CA LEU A 2 -4.03 4.81 -2.47
C LEU A 2 -4.87 5.29 -3.65
N VAL A 3 -5.66 6.34 -3.46
CA VAL A 3 -6.48 6.97 -4.50
C VAL A 3 -6.13 8.45 -4.55
N ALA A 4 -5.69 8.95 -5.71
CA ALA A 4 -5.19 10.32 -5.86
C ALA A 4 -5.66 10.98 -7.17
N ASP A 5 -5.56 12.31 -7.23
CA ASP A 5 -5.77 13.13 -8.43
C ASP A 5 -4.60 13.14 -9.41
N ARG A 6 -3.44 12.66 -9.00
CA ARG A 6 -2.21 12.62 -9.80
C ARG A 6 -1.46 11.32 -9.58
N ASP A 7 -0.42 11.09 -10.38
CA ASP A 7 0.45 9.95 -10.19
C ASP A 7 1.30 10.09 -8.92
N TRP A 8 1.26 9.07 -8.07
CA TRP A 8 2.02 8.95 -6.82
C TRP A 8 2.99 7.76 -6.82
N ARG A 9 3.19 7.07 -7.95
CA ARG A 9 4.08 5.90 -8.02
C ARG A 9 5.52 6.23 -7.59
N GLY A 10 6.06 7.36 -8.04
CA GLY A 10 7.39 7.84 -7.64
C GLY A 10 7.46 8.06 -6.12
N PRO A 11 6.67 9.00 -5.57
CA PRO A 11 6.62 9.24 -4.13
C PRO A 11 6.36 8.00 -3.27
N ALA A 12 5.52 7.07 -3.74
CA ALA A 12 5.25 5.82 -3.03
C ALA A 12 6.49 4.93 -2.94
N ARG A 13 7.24 4.79 -4.04
CA ARG A 13 8.51 4.03 -4.06
C ARG A 13 9.57 4.71 -3.21
N ASP A 14 9.68 6.04 -3.30
CA ASP A 14 10.62 6.82 -2.49
C ASP A 14 10.34 6.69 -0.99
N ALA A 15 9.07 6.50 -0.63
CA ALA A 15 8.62 6.22 0.74
C ALA A 15 8.73 4.73 1.14
N GLY A 16 9.34 3.87 0.31
CA GLY A 16 9.58 2.47 0.62
C GLY A 16 8.38 1.53 0.37
N TRP A 17 7.36 1.98 -0.35
CA TRP A 17 6.22 1.12 -0.71
C TRP A 17 6.47 0.39 -2.02
N THR A 18 6.12 -0.89 -2.06
CA THR A 18 5.98 -1.61 -3.34
C THR A 18 4.65 -1.24 -3.98
N VAL A 19 4.66 -0.87 -5.27
CA VAL A 19 3.45 -0.66 -6.07
C VAL A 19 3.14 -1.94 -6.84
N ASP A 20 2.15 -2.70 -6.38
CA ASP A 20 1.76 -3.98 -7.00
C ASP A 20 0.92 -3.78 -8.26
N ALA A 21 0.07 -2.75 -8.26
CA ALA A 21 -0.78 -2.42 -9.39
C ALA A 21 -1.12 -0.94 -9.41
N ALA A 22 -1.43 -0.44 -10.61
CA ALA A 22 -1.82 0.93 -10.82
C ALA A 22 -2.89 1.03 -11.91
N PHE A 23 -3.94 1.77 -11.61
CA PHE A 23 -5.10 1.95 -12.49
C PHE A 23 -5.41 3.42 -12.63
N GLU A 24 -5.97 3.78 -13.78
CA GLU A 24 -6.45 5.14 -14.04
C GLU A 24 -7.89 5.09 -14.49
N ARG A 25 -8.70 6.02 -13.98
CA ARG A 25 -10.10 6.17 -14.39
C ARG A 25 -10.45 7.64 -14.52
N ARG A 26 -10.87 8.04 -15.71
CA ARG A 26 -11.46 9.36 -15.92
C ARG A 26 -12.82 9.43 -15.21
N VAL A 27 -12.97 10.39 -14.29
CA VAL A 27 -14.23 10.59 -13.55
C VAL A 27 -15.02 11.77 -14.07
N HIS A 28 -14.33 12.81 -14.55
CA HIS A 28 -14.91 14.00 -15.17
C HIS A 28 -14.05 14.46 -16.35
N ARG A 29 -14.44 15.58 -16.98
CA ARG A 29 -13.69 16.15 -18.11
C ARG A 29 -12.23 16.44 -17.78
N SER A 30 -11.95 17.01 -16.60
CA SER A 30 -10.60 17.46 -16.19
C SER A 30 -9.94 16.60 -15.12
N LEU A 31 -10.61 15.55 -14.62
CA LEU A 31 -10.12 14.76 -13.50
C LEU A 31 -10.00 13.28 -13.85
N THR A 32 -8.79 12.78 -13.69
CA THR A 32 -8.45 11.35 -13.69
C THR A 32 -8.15 10.93 -12.27
N ARG A 33 -8.66 9.77 -11.87
CA ARG A 33 -8.30 9.12 -10.61
C ARG A 33 -7.21 8.12 -10.87
N HIS A 34 -6.11 8.25 -10.12
CA HIS A 34 -5.04 7.29 -10.04
C HIS A 34 -5.29 6.41 -8.81
N VAL A 35 -5.38 5.10 -9.02
CA VAL A 35 -5.57 4.11 -7.95
C VAL A 35 -4.35 3.21 -7.91
N LEU A 36 -3.63 3.20 -6.79
CA LEU A 36 -2.45 2.37 -6.58
C LEU A 36 -2.74 1.31 -5.52
N VAL A 37 -2.41 0.06 -5.83
CA VAL A 37 -2.32 -1.02 -4.84
C VAL A 37 -0.90 -1.01 -4.31
N LEU A 38 -0.75 -0.77 -3.01
CA LEU A 38 0.53 -0.62 -2.35
C LEU A 38 0.69 -1.73 -1.31
N ARG A 39 1.88 -2.33 -1.28
CA ARG A 39 2.31 -3.29 -0.27
C ARG A 39 3.46 -2.67 0.51
N HIS A 40 3.32 -2.67 1.83
CA HIS A 40 4.44 -2.42 2.73
C HIS A 40 5.26 -3.71 2.80
N GLU A 41 6.59 -3.62 2.83
CA GLU A 41 7.44 -4.81 2.88
C GLU A 41 7.41 -5.55 4.23
N GLU A 42 6.55 -5.19 5.19
CA GLU A 42 6.47 -5.91 6.47
C GLU A 42 5.11 -6.54 6.77
N ALA A 43 5.05 -7.87 6.60
CA ALA A 43 4.62 -8.83 7.61
C ALA A 43 5.10 -10.26 7.26
N ALA A 44 6.30 -10.45 6.69
CA ALA A 44 6.89 -11.79 6.58
C ALA A 44 7.27 -12.38 7.96
N GLY A 45 7.27 -11.57 9.02
CA GLY A 45 7.56 -11.98 10.40
C GLY A 45 6.42 -11.83 11.42
N ARG A 46 5.20 -11.42 11.03
CA ARG A 46 4.07 -11.29 11.99
C ARG A 46 3.09 -12.47 12.00
N THR A 47 3.32 -13.48 11.17
CA THR A 47 2.55 -14.75 11.19
C THR A 47 3.22 -15.83 12.05
N GLY A 48 4.29 -15.51 12.77
CA GLY A 48 4.95 -16.46 13.66
C GLY A 48 5.91 -15.76 14.60
N ASP A 49 5.40 -14.89 15.47
CA ASP A 49 6.17 -14.48 16.65
C ASP A 49 5.85 -15.44 17.80
N PRO A 50 6.71 -16.45 18.09
CA PRO A 50 6.57 -17.31 19.27
C PRO A 50 6.95 -16.60 20.58
N SER A 51 7.29 -15.31 20.56
CA SER A 51 7.79 -14.57 21.73
C SER A 51 6.69 -14.01 22.64
N VAL A 52 5.40 -14.26 22.37
CA VAL A 52 4.36 -14.00 23.38
C VAL A 52 4.40 -15.18 24.35
N PRO A 53 4.98 -15.04 25.56
CA PRO A 53 4.92 -16.12 26.53
C PRO A 53 3.43 -16.38 26.84
N ALA A 54 3.05 -17.65 26.70
CA ALA A 54 1.74 -18.14 27.06
C ALA A 54 1.62 -18.19 28.58
N ASP A 55 1.59 -17.03 29.24
CA ASP A 55 1.20 -16.92 30.63
C ASP A 55 0.00 -15.97 30.76
N ARG A 56 -1.17 -16.60 30.69
CA ARG A 56 -2.34 -16.20 31.48
C ARG A 56 -2.89 -17.47 32.11
N GLU A 57 -2.41 -17.76 33.31
CA GLU A 57 -3.17 -18.49 34.32
C GLU A 57 -4.48 -17.76 34.65
#